data_AF-A0A0F4LM92-F1
#
_entry.id   AF-A0A0F4LM92-F1
#
_cell.length_a   1.000
_cell.length_b   1.000
_cell.length_c   1.000
_cell.angle_alpha   90.00
_cell.angle_beta   90.00
_cell.angle_gamma   90.00
#
_symmetry.space_group_name_H-M   'P 1'
#
loop_
_entity.id
_entity.type
_entity.pdbx_description
1 polymer ?
#
loop_
_entity_poly.entity_id
_entity_poly.type
_entity_poly.pdbx_seq_one_letter_code
_entity_poly.pdbx_strand_id
1 'polypeptide(L)'
;MVCSLFAKIKRGINMGVKTQLFINIEDANGEQILGTVIQYQWGYGKVMLESALDIATNMDSIDIIDDGKSEEQTLYKLVLCVLLKKYCGFKKPELTYALRNEIEKYICCSGGLIISTADLNALIADNELAVKEPAHDFQKAPCRLFSVDDPVERVRRAYMAKYNNFFNQCENNGGLMFINMRTAEPIERLSLGHWNVSEIKLGFGLTTDTYEKHPKWHPSTFNQYARQIFNRNVISDKYIENYERLLKKNRIEMMSPDELHLRRKEEKLSK
;
A
#
# COMPACT_ATOMS: atom_id res chain seq x y z
N MET A 1 -31.54 -42.03 -15.26
CA MET A 1 -32.44 -41.86 -14.08
C MET A 1 -31.71 -42.43 -12.88
N VAL A 2 -31.32 -41.72 -11.83
CA VAL A 2 -31.41 -40.31 -11.41
C VAL A 2 -30.20 -40.14 -10.48
N CYS A 3 -29.11 -39.53 -10.93
CA CYS A 3 -28.67 -38.20 -10.54
C CYS A 3 -29.66 -37.44 -9.63
N SER A 4 -29.51 -37.53 -8.30
CA SER A 4 -29.73 -36.41 -7.36
C SER A 4 -29.74 -36.89 -5.91
N LEU A 5 -28.61 -36.81 -5.19
CA LEU A 5 -28.65 -36.48 -3.74
C LEU A 5 -27.29 -36.18 -3.08
N PHE A 6 -26.29 -35.67 -3.81
CA PHE A 6 -25.05 -35.17 -3.18
C PHE A 6 -24.56 -33.86 -3.83
N ALA A 7 -25.50 -32.97 -4.14
CA ALA A 7 -25.19 -31.58 -4.44
C ALA A 7 -25.55 -30.72 -3.22
N LYS A 8 -24.61 -29.84 -2.84
CA LYS A 8 -24.65 -28.89 -1.71
C LYS A 8 -24.41 -29.52 -0.35
N ILE A 9 -23.15 -29.56 0.04
CA ILE A 9 -22.60 -29.07 1.33
C ILE A 9 -21.17 -29.61 1.36
N LYS A 10 -20.23 -28.89 0.73
CA LYS A 10 -18.82 -28.93 1.11
C LYS A 10 -18.10 -27.73 0.52
N ARG A 11 -17.45 -27.00 1.44
CA ARG A 11 -16.41 -25.98 1.25
C ARG A 11 -16.87 -24.58 0.87
N GLY A 12 -17.63 -23.97 1.78
CA GLY A 12 -17.45 -22.55 2.06
C GLY A 12 -16.12 -22.36 2.79
N ILE A 13 -15.00 -22.35 2.05
CA ILE A 13 -13.82 -21.64 2.52
C ILE A 13 -14.18 -20.18 2.30
N ASN A 14 -14.37 -19.45 3.40
CA ASN A 14 -14.46 -18.00 3.41
C ASN A 14 -13.11 -17.47 2.89
N MET A 15 -12.89 -17.45 1.57
CA MET A 15 -11.82 -16.65 0.97
C MET A 15 -12.29 -15.21 1.09
N GLY A 16 -12.14 -14.64 2.29
CA GLY A 16 -12.58 -13.29 2.60
C GLY A 16 -12.09 -12.34 1.53
N VAL A 17 -13.01 -11.66 0.85
CA VAL A 17 -12.67 -10.59 -0.08
C VAL A 17 -11.78 -9.60 0.69
N LYS A 18 -10.70 -9.11 0.07
CA LYS A 18 -9.86 -8.07 0.68
C LYS A 18 -10.10 -6.73 0.00
N THR A 19 -9.78 -5.62 0.66
CA THR A 19 -9.57 -4.33 -0.01
C THR A 19 -8.12 -3.93 0.14
N GLN A 20 -7.69 -3.01 -0.74
CA GLN A 20 -6.36 -2.43 -0.67
C GLN A 20 -6.44 -0.91 -0.60
N LEU A 21 -5.66 -0.36 0.33
CA LEU A 21 -5.32 1.04 0.39
C LEU A 21 -3.91 1.19 -0.15
N PHE A 22 -3.77 1.82 -1.31
CA PHE A 22 -2.48 2.21 -1.87
C PHE A 22 -2.13 3.61 -1.40
N ILE A 23 -0.92 3.78 -0.88
CA ILE A 23 -0.40 5.06 -0.42
C ILE A 23 0.82 5.39 -1.26
N ASN A 24 0.75 6.52 -1.94
CA ASN A 24 1.82 7.08 -2.74
C ASN A 24 2.23 8.43 -2.17
N ILE A 25 3.53 8.60 -1.95
CA ILE A 25 4.13 9.85 -1.49
C ILE A 25 5.14 10.26 -2.54
N GLU A 26 4.96 11.46 -3.08
CA GLU A 26 5.79 12.06 -4.11
C GLU A 26 6.39 13.37 -3.61
N ASP A 27 7.52 13.76 -4.19
CA ASP A 27 8.09 15.07 -3.96
C ASP A 27 7.43 16.16 -4.85
N ALA A 28 7.89 17.40 -4.70
CA ALA A 28 7.42 18.51 -5.53
C ALA A 28 7.65 18.32 -7.04
N ASN A 29 8.57 17.44 -7.45
CA ASN A 29 8.86 17.13 -8.86
C ASN A 29 8.08 15.89 -9.37
N GLY A 30 7.33 15.21 -8.49
CA GLY A 30 6.63 13.96 -8.82
C GLY A 30 7.52 12.72 -8.69
N GLU A 31 8.69 12.83 -8.09
CA GLU A 31 9.51 11.65 -7.77
C GLU A 31 8.93 10.92 -6.56
N GLN A 32 8.72 9.60 -6.69
CA GLN A 32 8.18 8.81 -5.60
C GLN A 32 9.19 8.69 -4.44
N ILE A 33 8.74 9.09 -3.26
CA ILE A 33 9.44 8.92 -1.97
C ILE A 33 9.06 7.57 -1.35
N LEU A 34 7.77 7.20 -1.43
CA LEU A 34 7.23 5.94 -0.90
C LEU A 34 6.01 5.50 -1.72
N GLY A 35 5.95 4.20 -2.05
CA GLY A 35 4.74 3.54 -2.51
C GLY A 35 4.48 2.28 -1.68
N THR A 36 3.45 2.27 -0.86
CA THR A 36 3.13 1.12 0.01
C THR A 36 1.66 0.73 -0.10
N VAL A 37 1.33 -0.50 0.28
CA VAL A 37 -0.02 -1.04 0.22
C VAL A 37 -0.40 -1.66 1.56
N ILE A 38 -1.58 -1.32 2.02
CA ILE A 38 -2.23 -1.91 3.19
C ILE A 38 -3.38 -2.78 2.69
N GLN A 39 -3.48 -4.00 3.20
CA GLN A 39 -4.61 -4.90 2.99
C GLN A 39 -5.56 -4.85 4.17
N TYR A 40 -6.85 -4.94 3.88
CA TYR A 40 -7.89 -5.11 4.89
C TYR A 40 -8.69 -6.38 4.57
N GLN A 41 -8.95 -7.22 5.58
CA GLN A 41 -9.95 -8.27 5.45
C GLN A 41 -11.35 -7.64 5.49
N TRP A 42 -12.28 -8.06 4.61
CA TRP A 42 -13.62 -7.48 4.62
C TRP A 42 -14.40 -7.76 5.91
N GLY A 43 -15.10 -6.72 6.35
CA GLY A 43 -16.09 -6.71 7.44
C GLY A 43 -16.63 -5.31 7.74
N TYR A 44 -15.85 -4.24 7.51
CA TYR A 44 -16.25 -2.87 7.85
C TYR A 44 -15.72 -1.85 6.84
N GLY A 45 -16.51 -1.52 5.81
CA GLY A 45 -16.13 -0.59 4.71
C GLY A 45 -15.75 0.84 5.15
N LYS A 46 -15.99 1.20 6.41
CA LYS A 46 -15.55 2.46 7.02
C LYS A 46 -14.11 2.43 7.52
N VAL A 47 -13.60 1.27 7.92
CA VAL A 47 -12.30 1.17 8.59
C VAL A 47 -11.17 1.62 7.68
N MET A 48 -11.20 1.24 6.40
CA MET A 48 -10.21 1.72 5.43
C MET A 48 -10.34 3.24 5.18
N LEU A 49 -11.56 3.79 5.20
CA LEU A 49 -11.80 5.25 5.08
C LEU A 49 -11.30 6.01 6.31
N GLU A 50 -11.46 5.42 7.50
CA GLU A 50 -10.98 5.94 8.78
C GLU A 50 -9.46 5.90 8.85
N SER A 51 -8.83 4.76 8.55
CA SER A 51 -7.37 4.67 8.45
C SER A 51 -6.80 5.66 7.44
N ALA A 52 -7.44 5.80 6.27
CA ALA A 52 -6.96 6.73 5.26
C ALA A 52 -7.06 8.18 5.71
N LEU A 53 -8.11 8.54 6.47
CA LEU A 53 -8.26 9.85 7.07
C LEU A 53 -7.20 10.07 8.15
N ASP A 54 -7.03 9.12 9.07
CA ASP A 54 -6.05 9.21 10.16
C ASP A 54 -4.63 9.34 9.63
N ILE A 55 -4.26 8.56 8.61
CA ILE A 55 -2.98 8.70 7.91
C ILE A 55 -2.88 10.10 7.29
N ALA A 56 -3.89 10.52 6.51
CA ALA A 56 -3.85 11.81 5.84
C ALA A 56 -3.73 13.01 6.81
N THR A 57 -4.29 12.92 8.02
CA THR A 57 -4.30 14.06 8.96
C THR A 57 -3.16 14.06 9.98
N ASN A 58 -2.39 12.98 10.09
CA ASN A 58 -1.36 12.85 11.14
C ASN A 58 0.06 12.62 10.60
N MET A 59 0.26 12.65 9.30
CA MET A 59 1.57 12.35 8.72
C MET A 59 2.57 13.51 8.72
N ASP A 60 2.18 14.74 9.08
CA ASP A 60 3.03 15.95 8.94
C ASP A 60 4.35 15.90 9.76
N SER A 61 4.38 15.13 10.84
CA SER A 61 5.57 14.91 11.66
C SER A 61 5.90 13.43 11.68
N ILE A 62 7.15 13.09 11.34
CA ILE A 62 7.61 11.71 11.35
C ILE A 62 8.66 11.55 12.43
N ASP A 63 8.50 10.52 13.25
CA ASP A 63 9.54 10.16 14.19
C ASP A 63 10.66 9.39 13.47
N ILE A 64 11.82 10.05 13.32
CA ILE A 64 13.04 9.45 12.76
C ILE A 64 14.00 9.02 13.88
N ILE A 65 13.68 9.33 15.13
CA ILE A 65 14.54 9.06 16.29
C ILE A 65 14.39 7.59 16.67
N ASP A 66 15.51 6.87 16.72
CA ASP A 66 15.57 5.44 17.05
C ASP A 66 15.75 5.22 18.57
N ASP A 67 15.19 6.07 19.40
CA ASP A 67 15.38 5.99 20.86
C ASP A 67 14.79 4.67 21.40
N GLY A 68 15.62 3.90 22.11
CA GLY A 68 15.22 2.63 22.72
C GLY A 68 15.20 1.41 21.80
N LYS A 69 15.69 1.51 20.55
CA LYS A 69 15.85 0.35 19.66
C LYS A 69 17.06 -0.50 20.06
N SER A 70 16.95 -1.82 19.87
CA SER A 70 18.10 -2.72 20.07
C SER A 70 19.15 -2.52 18.98
N GLU A 71 20.39 -2.97 19.24
CA GLU A 71 21.46 -2.99 18.24
C GLU A 71 21.04 -3.75 16.98
N GLU A 72 20.32 -4.86 17.15
CA GLU A 72 19.78 -5.68 16.06
C GLU A 72 18.75 -4.92 15.21
N GLN A 73 17.80 -4.23 15.83
CA GLN A 73 16.82 -3.41 15.11
C GLN A 73 17.49 -2.26 14.34
N THR A 74 18.55 -1.69 14.91
CA THR A 74 19.36 -0.66 14.26
C THR A 74 20.09 -1.22 13.04
N LEU A 75 20.68 -2.41 13.17
CA LEU A 75 21.33 -3.11 12.05
C LEU A 75 20.33 -3.41 10.92
N TYR A 76 19.13 -3.90 11.24
CA TYR A 76 18.09 -4.17 10.24
C TYR A 76 17.68 -2.91 9.47
N LYS A 77 17.49 -1.79 10.18
CA LYS A 77 17.23 -0.50 9.53
C LYS A 77 18.35 -0.11 8.56
N LEU A 78 19.61 -0.22 8.98
CA LEU A 78 20.77 0.14 8.13
C LEU A 78 20.83 -0.72 6.86
N VAL A 79 20.67 -2.03 7.01
CA VAL A 79 20.68 -2.97 5.88
C VAL A 79 19.53 -2.64 4.90
N LEU A 80 18.33 -2.41 5.41
CA LEU A 80 17.18 -2.04 4.58
C LEU A 80 17.42 -0.72 3.83
N CYS A 81 18.02 0.28 4.46
CA CYS A 81 18.34 1.54 3.81
C CYS A 81 19.32 1.35 2.64
N VAL A 82 20.30 0.45 2.80
CA VAL A 82 21.21 0.06 1.70
C VAL A 82 20.44 -0.60 0.55
N LEU A 83 19.49 -1.51 0.84
CA LEU A 83 18.65 -2.15 -0.17
C LEU A 83 17.79 -1.13 -0.94
N LEU A 84 17.16 -0.22 -0.22
CA LEU A 84 16.32 0.85 -0.77
C LEU A 84 17.12 1.76 -1.71
N LYS A 85 18.32 2.18 -1.29
CA LYS A 85 19.19 3.01 -2.12
C LYS A 85 19.69 2.26 -3.36
N LYS A 86 20.18 1.03 -3.19
CA LYS A 86 20.85 0.27 -4.26
C LYS A 86 19.90 -0.30 -5.31
N TYR A 87 18.72 -0.81 -4.89
CA TYR A 87 17.82 -1.55 -5.79
C TYR A 87 16.52 -0.82 -6.12
N CYS A 88 16.16 0.18 -5.33
CA CYS A 88 14.96 1.01 -5.58
C CYS A 88 15.35 2.45 -5.99
N GLY A 89 16.61 2.86 -5.82
CA GLY A 89 17.10 4.17 -6.22
C GLY A 89 16.62 5.32 -5.33
N PHE A 90 16.09 5.03 -4.14
CA PHE A 90 15.59 6.08 -3.24
C PHE A 90 16.71 7.00 -2.77
N LYS A 91 16.51 8.31 -2.95
CA LYS A 91 17.49 9.35 -2.57
C LYS A 91 17.64 9.51 -1.05
N LYS A 92 16.56 9.34 -0.30
CA LYS A 92 16.52 9.42 1.18
C LYS A 92 15.84 8.17 1.78
N PRO A 93 16.52 7.01 1.78
CA PRO A 93 15.92 5.76 2.24
C PRO A 93 15.50 5.79 3.72
N GLU A 94 16.16 6.58 4.56
CA GLU A 94 15.80 6.76 5.98
C GLU A 94 14.43 7.43 6.13
N LEU A 95 14.15 8.43 5.28
CA LEU A 95 12.84 9.09 5.21
C LEU A 95 11.77 8.11 4.72
N THR A 96 12.05 7.37 3.64
CA THR A 96 11.16 6.34 3.09
C THR A 96 10.81 5.26 4.14
N TYR A 97 11.80 4.81 4.91
CA TYR A 97 11.62 3.89 6.01
C TYR A 97 10.75 4.49 7.13
N ALA A 98 11.06 5.71 7.56
CA ALA A 98 10.35 6.37 8.65
C ALA A 98 8.88 6.67 8.28
N LEU A 99 8.62 7.18 7.06
CA LEU A 99 7.28 7.39 6.53
C LEU A 99 6.42 6.13 6.60
N ARG A 100 6.99 4.98 6.23
CA ARG A 100 6.25 3.72 6.24
C ARG A 100 5.93 3.24 7.65
N ASN A 101 6.85 3.42 8.59
CA ASN A 101 6.60 3.10 10.01
C ASN A 101 5.56 4.04 10.61
N GLU A 102 5.57 5.33 10.21
CA GLU A 102 4.57 6.29 10.64
C GLU A 102 3.17 5.89 10.14
N ILE A 103 3.05 5.50 8.87
CA ILE A 103 1.81 4.93 8.31
C ILE A 103 1.32 3.73 9.13
N GLU A 104 2.23 2.83 9.53
CA GLU A 104 1.88 1.61 10.29
C GLU A 104 1.17 1.93 11.63
N LYS A 105 1.50 3.06 12.27
CA LYS A 105 0.87 3.51 13.52
C LYS A 105 -0.62 3.89 13.35
N TYR A 106 -1.03 4.29 12.15
CA TYR A 106 -2.38 4.78 11.85
C TYR A 106 -3.24 3.74 11.13
N ILE A 107 -2.76 2.51 10.99
CA ILE A 107 -3.56 1.40 10.46
C ILE A 107 -4.55 0.97 11.55
N CYS A 108 -5.85 1.17 11.30
CA CYS A 108 -6.89 0.73 12.21
C CYS A 108 -6.98 -0.81 12.27
N CYS A 109 -7.79 -1.33 13.20
CA CYS A 109 -8.01 -2.78 13.34
C CYS A 109 -8.37 -3.43 12.00
N SER A 110 -7.96 -4.68 11.78
CA SER A 110 -8.15 -5.46 10.53
C SER A 110 -7.36 -5.02 9.29
N GLY A 111 -6.66 -3.89 9.35
CA GLY A 111 -5.66 -3.50 8.35
C GLY A 111 -4.28 -4.09 8.66
N GLY A 112 -3.49 -4.36 7.63
CA GLY A 112 -2.10 -4.77 7.77
C GLY A 112 -1.29 -4.49 6.51
N LEU A 113 -0.02 -4.16 6.69
CA LEU A 113 0.93 -4.06 5.58
C LEU A 113 1.03 -5.41 4.86
N ILE A 114 1.10 -5.39 3.54
CA ILE A 114 1.23 -6.64 2.74
C ILE A 114 2.50 -7.41 3.10
N ILE A 115 3.57 -6.68 3.40
CA ILE A 115 4.82 -7.21 3.90
C ILE A 115 5.05 -6.49 5.23
N SER A 116 5.00 -7.19 6.36
CA SER A 116 5.16 -6.53 7.65
C SER A 116 6.61 -6.08 7.88
N THR A 117 6.81 -5.17 8.83
CA THR A 117 8.16 -4.80 9.27
C THR A 117 8.90 -6.00 9.88
N ALA A 118 8.18 -6.89 10.57
CA ALA A 118 8.72 -8.14 11.08
C ALA A 118 9.19 -9.09 9.96
N ASP A 119 8.45 -9.18 8.86
CA ASP A 119 8.83 -9.98 7.69
C ASP A 119 10.14 -9.50 7.06
N LEU A 120 10.34 -8.18 7.01
CA LEU A 120 11.57 -7.57 6.50
C LEU A 120 12.73 -7.79 7.45
N ASN A 121 12.49 -7.71 8.76
CA ASN A 121 13.52 -7.96 9.77
C ASN A 121 13.98 -9.43 9.72
N ALA A 122 13.05 -10.39 9.67
CA ALA A 122 13.37 -11.81 9.54
C ALA A 122 14.16 -12.09 8.25
N LEU A 123 13.76 -11.47 7.13
CA LEU A 123 14.48 -11.56 5.86
C LEU A 123 15.93 -11.08 5.98
N ILE A 124 16.17 -9.99 6.70
CA ILE A 124 17.51 -9.43 6.91
C ILE A 124 18.32 -10.31 7.86
N ALA A 125 17.71 -10.78 8.95
CA ALA A 125 18.31 -11.70 9.92
C ALA A 125 18.81 -12.98 9.26
N ASP A 126 17.96 -13.58 8.42
CA ASP A 126 18.24 -14.84 7.73
C ASP A 126 19.26 -14.68 6.58
N ASN A 127 19.55 -13.44 6.15
CA ASN A 127 20.35 -13.14 4.96
C ASN A 127 21.52 -12.16 5.21
N GLU A 128 22.23 -12.26 6.33
CA GLU A 128 23.48 -11.51 6.57
C GLU A 128 24.53 -11.64 5.42
N LEU A 129 24.37 -12.62 4.52
CA LEU A 129 25.16 -12.83 3.30
C LEU A 129 24.50 -12.39 1.98
N ALA A 130 23.16 -12.38 1.82
CA ALA A 130 22.53 -12.09 0.52
C ALA A 130 22.52 -10.60 0.13
N VAL A 131 22.76 -9.71 1.10
CA VAL A 131 22.87 -8.26 0.84
C VAL A 131 24.24 -7.86 0.26
N LYS A 132 25.26 -8.72 0.40
CA LYS A 132 26.62 -8.49 -0.14
C LYS A 132 26.74 -8.76 -1.64
N GLU A 133 25.94 -9.66 -2.21
CA GLU A 133 25.92 -9.94 -3.66
C GLU A 133 24.50 -10.12 -4.22
N PRO A 134 23.88 -9.08 -4.79
CA PRO A 134 22.64 -9.22 -5.56
C PRO A 134 22.93 -9.68 -6.99
N ALA A 135 23.51 -10.86 -7.16
CA ALA A 135 23.70 -11.42 -8.48
C ALA A 135 23.43 -12.92 -8.46
N HIS A 136 22.31 -13.33 -7.88
CA HIS A 136 21.73 -14.59 -8.32
C HIS A 136 21.16 -14.39 -9.73
N ASP A 137 21.97 -14.76 -10.73
CA ASP A 137 21.54 -14.97 -12.10
C ASP A 137 20.61 -16.20 -12.13
N PHE A 138 19.34 -15.98 -11.76
CA PHE A 138 18.30 -17.02 -11.71
C PHE A 138 18.06 -17.70 -13.08
N GLN A 139 18.64 -17.18 -14.16
CA GLN A 139 18.55 -17.80 -15.49
C GLN A 139 19.40 -19.08 -15.63
N LYS A 140 20.26 -19.41 -14.66
CA LYS A 140 21.20 -20.54 -14.77
C LYS A 140 20.92 -21.78 -13.91
N ALA A 141 19.85 -21.81 -13.10
CA ALA A 141 19.51 -23.00 -12.30
C ALA A 141 18.04 -23.42 -12.47
N PRO A 142 17.75 -24.66 -12.91
CA PRO A 142 16.39 -25.15 -12.96
C PRO A 142 15.98 -25.64 -11.57
N CYS A 143 15.61 -24.74 -10.66
CA CYS A 143 15.03 -25.13 -9.38
C CYS A 143 13.54 -24.77 -9.32
N ARG A 144 12.72 -25.81 -9.51
CA ARG A 144 11.32 -25.87 -9.06
C ARG A 144 11.31 -25.91 -7.52
N LEU A 145 11.43 -24.76 -6.88
CA LEU A 145 11.09 -24.58 -5.47
C LEU A 145 9.97 -23.56 -5.42
N PHE A 146 8.83 -23.96 -4.84
CA PHE A 146 7.79 -23.01 -4.49
C PHE A 146 8.41 -21.94 -3.58
N SER A 147 8.29 -20.67 -4.00
CA SER A 147 8.49 -19.45 -3.21
C SER A 147 9.84 -19.27 -2.49
N VAL A 148 10.94 -19.13 -3.24
CA VAL A 148 12.03 -18.25 -2.76
C VAL A 148 11.64 -16.84 -3.19
N ASP A 149 10.95 -16.10 -2.32
CA ASP A 149 10.64 -14.69 -2.56
C ASP A 149 11.96 -13.89 -2.46
N ASP A 150 12.44 -13.37 -3.59
CA ASP A 150 13.65 -12.53 -3.66
C ASP A 150 13.56 -11.38 -2.64
N PRO A 151 14.54 -11.24 -1.72
CA PRO A 151 14.59 -10.16 -0.75
C PRO A 151 14.39 -8.77 -1.38
N VAL A 152 14.99 -8.54 -2.55
CA VAL A 152 14.90 -7.26 -3.28
C VAL A 152 13.48 -7.04 -3.77
N GLU A 153 12.82 -8.07 -4.28
CA GLU A 153 11.45 -7.98 -4.74
C GLU A 153 10.46 -7.75 -3.59
N ARG A 154 10.69 -8.36 -2.41
CA ARG A 154 9.91 -8.06 -1.20
C ARG A 154 10.07 -6.59 -0.79
N VAL A 155 11.30 -6.06 -0.79
CA VAL A 155 11.55 -4.64 -0.51
C VAL A 155 10.84 -3.74 -1.53
N ARG A 156 10.92 -4.05 -2.83
CA ARG A 156 10.22 -3.29 -3.88
C ARG A 156 8.70 -3.31 -3.70
N ARG A 157 8.10 -4.46 -3.38
CA ARG A 157 6.66 -4.56 -3.11
C ARG A 157 6.26 -3.72 -1.88
N ALA A 158 7.11 -3.71 -0.85
CA ALA A 158 6.86 -3.00 0.40
C ALA A 158 6.99 -1.47 0.30
N TYR A 159 7.87 -0.96 -0.57
CA TYR A 159 8.26 0.46 -0.60
C TYR A 159 8.09 1.16 -1.95
N MET A 160 7.91 0.42 -3.05
CA MET A 160 7.90 0.94 -4.42
C MET A 160 6.67 0.48 -5.21
N ALA A 161 5.52 0.34 -4.55
CA ALA A 161 4.25 0.10 -5.21
C ALA A 161 3.87 1.30 -6.11
N LYS A 162 3.22 1.01 -7.24
CA LYS A 162 2.86 1.97 -8.28
C LYS A 162 1.37 1.88 -8.62
N TYR A 163 0.78 2.95 -9.14
CA TYR A 163 -0.63 2.96 -9.56
C TYR A 163 -0.97 1.82 -10.53
N ASN A 164 -0.02 1.42 -11.37
CA ASN A 164 -0.21 0.38 -12.38
C ASN A 164 -0.02 -1.06 -11.88
N ASN A 165 0.47 -1.29 -10.66
CA ASN A 165 0.83 -2.63 -10.17
C ASN A 165 0.39 -2.97 -8.74
N PHE A 166 0.00 -1.99 -7.91
CA PHE A 166 -0.30 -2.23 -6.49
C PHE A 166 -1.40 -3.29 -6.28
N PHE A 167 -2.40 -3.32 -7.18
CA PHE A 167 -3.54 -4.23 -7.12
C PHE A 167 -3.14 -5.70 -7.31
N ASN A 168 -1.98 -5.97 -7.89
CA ASN A 168 -1.45 -7.33 -8.04
C ASN A 168 -0.89 -7.90 -6.73
N GLN A 169 -0.71 -7.06 -5.72
CA GLN A 169 -0.18 -7.48 -4.42
C GLN A 169 -1.24 -8.18 -3.54
N CYS A 170 -2.49 -8.30 -4.02
CA CYS A 170 -3.56 -9.05 -3.37
C CYS A 170 -4.25 -9.96 -4.39
N GLU A 171 -4.63 -11.17 -3.93
CA GLU A 171 -5.25 -12.20 -4.77
C GLU A 171 -6.76 -12.00 -4.99
N ASN A 172 -7.43 -11.19 -4.17
CA ASN A 172 -8.86 -10.91 -4.33
C ASN A 172 -9.19 -9.52 -3.80
N ASN A 173 -9.78 -8.67 -4.64
CA ASN A 173 -10.04 -7.29 -4.26
C ASN A 173 -11.52 -6.94 -4.49
N GLY A 174 -12.18 -6.45 -3.44
CA GLY A 174 -13.56 -5.95 -3.47
C GLY A 174 -13.68 -4.47 -3.77
N GLY A 175 -12.58 -3.73 -3.60
CA GLY A 175 -12.51 -2.29 -3.77
C GLY A 175 -11.12 -1.78 -3.44
N LEU A 176 -10.76 -0.66 -4.03
CA LEU A 176 -9.43 -0.06 -3.92
C LEU A 176 -9.59 1.39 -3.47
N MET A 177 -8.71 1.84 -2.60
CA MET A 177 -8.59 3.23 -2.19
C MET A 177 -7.14 3.69 -2.36
N PHE A 178 -6.98 4.99 -2.59
CA PHE A 178 -5.72 5.62 -2.91
C PHE A 178 -5.52 6.80 -1.97
N ILE A 179 -4.32 6.97 -1.44
CA ILE A 179 -3.84 8.23 -0.87
C ILE A 179 -2.68 8.68 -1.73
N ASN A 180 -2.78 9.88 -2.29
CA ASN A 180 -1.65 10.55 -2.92
C ASN A 180 -1.26 11.75 -2.07
N MET A 181 -0.04 11.77 -1.57
CA MET A 181 0.51 12.91 -0.85
C MET A 181 1.68 13.49 -1.63
N ARG A 182 1.77 14.82 -1.67
CA ARG A 182 2.88 15.53 -2.30
C ARG A 182 3.55 16.44 -1.32
N THR A 183 4.87 16.53 -1.39
CA THR A 183 5.63 17.49 -0.59
C THR A 183 5.60 18.89 -1.22
N ALA A 184 5.89 19.91 -0.42
CA ALA A 184 6.10 21.27 -0.91
C ALA A 184 7.44 21.46 -1.65
N GLU A 185 8.46 20.70 -1.28
CA GLU A 185 9.84 20.85 -1.77
C GLU A 185 10.37 19.54 -2.38
N PRO A 186 11.32 19.61 -3.33
CA PRO A 186 12.03 18.43 -3.83
C PRO A 186 12.66 17.61 -2.71
N ILE A 187 12.76 16.29 -2.90
CA ILE A 187 13.25 15.35 -1.89
C ILE A 187 14.62 15.74 -1.32
N GLU A 188 15.52 16.33 -2.12
CA GLU A 188 16.86 16.77 -1.70
C GLU A 188 16.81 17.81 -0.58
N ARG A 189 15.78 18.66 -0.57
CA ARG A 189 15.64 19.78 0.38
C ARG A 189 14.84 19.42 1.63
N LEU A 190 14.18 18.27 1.68
CA LEU A 190 13.42 17.83 2.84
C LEU A 190 14.33 17.54 4.05
N SER A 191 13.95 17.99 5.25
CA SER A 191 14.66 17.62 6.47
C SER A 191 14.27 16.19 6.90
N LEU A 192 15.19 15.46 7.53
CA LEU A 192 14.97 14.09 8.01
C LEU A 192 14.16 14.06 9.32
N GLY A 193 13.01 14.73 9.37
CA GLY A 193 12.16 14.72 10.56
C GLY A 193 10.88 15.51 10.41
N HIS A 194 10.86 16.47 9.48
CA HIS A 194 9.66 17.18 9.10
C HIS A 194 9.55 17.12 7.59
N TRP A 195 8.41 16.69 7.09
CA TRP A 195 8.12 16.78 5.67
C TRP A 195 6.82 17.56 5.52
N ASN A 196 6.89 18.65 4.76
CA ASN A 196 5.75 19.54 4.61
C ASN A 196 4.85 19.02 3.49
N VAL A 197 3.69 18.49 3.86
CA VAL A 197 2.69 18.01 2.91
C VAL A 197 1.99 19.20 2.27
N SER A 198 2.16 19.37 0.96
CA SER A 198 1.54 20.47 0.20
C SER A 198 0.17 20.10 -0.33
N GLU A 199 -0.04 18.82 -0.63
CA GLU A 199 -1.25 18.31 -1.27
C GLU A 199 -1.56 16.91 -0.75
N ILE A 200 -2.82 16.66 -0.43
CA ILE A 200 -3.33 15.33 -0.08
C ILE A 200 -4.57 15.07 -0.91
N LYS A 201 -4.58 13.95 -1.62
CA LYS A 201 -5.73 13.50 -2.40
C LYS A 201 -6.11 12.06 -2.09
N LEU A 202 -7.41 11.82 -2.01
CA LEU A 202 -7.97 10.47 -1.87
C LEU A 202 -8.65 10.04 -3.16
N GLY A 203 -8.45 8.79 -3.55
CA GLY A 203 -9.07 8.21 -4.74
C GLY A 203 -9.73 6.88 -4.47
N PHE A 204 -10.56 6.42 -5.40
CA PHE A 204 -11.31 5.18 -5.29
C PHE A 204 -11.30 4.39 -6.60
N GLY A 205 -11.24 3.08 -6.49
CA GLY A 205 -11.34 2.15 -7.61
C GLY A 205 -12.25 0.98 -7.28
N LEU A 206 -12.93 0.46 -8.31
CA LEU A 206 -13.78 -0.71 -8.21
C LEU A 206 -13.24 -1.83 -9.06
N THR A 207 -13.38 -3.05 -8.58
CA THR A 207 -13.03 -4.27 -9.29
C THR A 207 -14.25 -4.82 -10.02
N THR A 208 -14.02 -5.44 -11.19
CA THR A 208 -15.10 -5.97 -12.02
C THR A 208 -15.52 -7.38 -11.64
N ASP A 209 -14.63 -8.17 -11.05
CA ASP A 209 -14.92 -9.53 -10.54
C ASP A 209 -14.13 -9.80 -9.27
N THR A 210 -14.80 -9.83 -8.11
CA THR A 210 -14.12 -9.99 -6.81
C THR A 210 -13.58 -11.41 -6.56
N TYR A 211 -13.87 -12.36 -7.46
CA TYR A 211 -13.49 -13.77 -7.33
C TYR A 211 -12.31 -14.17 -8.24
N GLU A 212 -11.88 -13.29 -9.15
CA GLU A 212 -10.67 -13.50 -9.93
C GLU A 212 -9.41 -13.28 -9.09
N LYS A 213 -8.35 -14.06 -9.37
CA LYS A 213 -7.06 -14.00 -8.65
C LYS A 213 -6.34 -12.65 -8.80
N HIS A 214 -6.65 -11.88 -9.85
CA HIS A 214 -6.11 -10.54 -10.08
C HIS A 214 -7.14 -9.71 -10.86
N PRO A 215 -8.17 -9.21 -10.17
CA PRO A 215 -9.29 -8.62 -10.86
C PRO A 215 -8.89 -7.31 -11.51
N LYS A 216 -9.40 -7.09 -12.73
CA LYS A 216 -9.31 -5.77 -13.34
C LYS A 216 -10.04 -4.77 -12.45
N TRP A 217 -9.45 -3.59 -12.33
CA TRP A 217 -10.07 -2.47 -11.65
C TRP A 217 -10.17 -1.25 -12.57
N HIS A 218 -11.13 -0.39 -12.26
CA HIS A 218 -11.33 0.88 -12.91
C HIS A 218 -11.48 2.01 -11.87
N PRO A 219 -11.04 3.24 -12.18
CA PRO A 219 -11.29 4.40 -11.33
C PRO A 219 -12.78 4.63 -11.10
N SER A 220 -13.10 5.23 -9.96
CA SER A 220 -14.48 5.50 -9.53
C SER A 220 -14.55 6.72 -8.61
N THR A 221 -15.74 7.29 -8.51
CA THR A 221 -16.03 8.33 -7.50
C THR A 221 -16.22 7.72 -6.12
N PHE A 222 -16.07 8.53 -5.07
CA PHE A 222 -16.38 8.11 -3.69
C PHE A 222 -17.82 7.59 -3.56
N ASN A 223 -18.77 8.27 -4.17
CA ASN A 223 -20.17 7.84 -4.15
C ASN A 223 -20.36 6.46 -4.81
N GLN A 224 -19.75 6.20 -5.97
CA GLN A 224 -19.82 4.86 -6.59
C GLN A 224 -19.20 3.78 -5.68
N TYR A 225 -18.06 4.07 -5.06
CA TYR A 225 -17.42 3.18 -4.09
C TYR A 225 -18.31 2.89 -2.87
N ALA A 226 -18.86 3.95 -2.24
CA ALA A 226 -19.70 3.85 -1.06
C ALA A 226 -21.02 3.09 -1.31
N ARG A 227 -21.53 3.12 -2.55
CA ARG A 227 -22.79 2.47 -2.93
C ARG A 227 -22.65 1.05 -3.46
N GLN A 228 -21.44 0.49 -3.49
CA GLN A 228 -21.26 -0.92 -3.81
C GLN A 228 -22.07 -1.83 -2.86
N ILE A 229 -22.48 -3.00 -3.35
CA ILE A 229 -23.33 -3.96 -2.62
C ILE A 229 -22.79 -4.25 -1.22
N PHE A 230 -21.47 -4.37 -1.08
CA PHE A 230 -20.81 -4.70 0.17
C PHE A 230 -20.66 -3.48 1.11
N ASN A 231 -20.59 -2.25 0.56
CA ASN A 231 -20.40 -1.01 1.32
C ASN A 231 -21.71 -0.33 1.74
N ARG A 232 -22.76 -0.43 0.92
CA ARG A 232 -24.00 0.37 1.04
C ARG A 232 -24.74 0.21 2.37
N ASN A 233 -24.60 -0.95 3.02
CA ASN A 233 -25.25 -1.23 4.30
C ASN A 233 -24.46 -0.66 5.49
N VAL A 234 -23.18 -0.37 5.30
CA VAL A 234 -22.28 0.12 6.36
C VAL A 234 -22.11 1.63 6.22
N ILE A 235 -21.93 2.12 4.99
CA ILE A 235 -21.70 3.54 4.66
C ILE A 235 -23.04 4.22 4.38
N SER A 236 -23.57 4.92 5.38
CA SER A 236 -24.81 5.69 5.27
C SER A 236 -24.58 7.06 4.63
N ASP A 237 -25.65 7.69 4.15
CA ASP A 237 -25.63 9.05 3.57
C ASP A 237 -25.06 10.06 4.55
N LYS A 238 -25.47 9.98 5.82
CA LYS A 238 -24.94 10.80 6.90
C LYS A 238 -23.42 10.60 7.08
N TYR A 239 -22.92 9.38 6.90
CA TYR A 239 -21.49 9.13 6.97
C TYR A 239 -20.77 9.77 5.77
N ILE A 240 -21.30 9.61 4.56
CA ILE A 240 -20.73 10.23 3.33
C ILE A 240 -20.61 11.73 3.51
N GLU A 241 -21.69 12.41 3.92
CA GLU A 241 -21.68 13.86 4.14
C GLU A 241 -20.66 14.29 5.20
N ASN A 242 -20.58 13.55 6.31
CA ASN A 242 -19.65 13.88 7.38
C ASN A 242 -18.20 13.63 6.95
N TYR A 243 -17.95 12.56 6.20
CA TYR A 243 -16.63 12.25 5.66
C TYR A 243 -16.17 13.34 4.69
N GLU A 244 -17.01 13.74 3.74
CA GLU A 244 -16.72 14.85 2.82
C GLU A 244 -16.45 16.18 3.55
N ARG A 245 -17.21 16.48 4.62
CA ARG A 245 -16.95 17.65 5.47
C ARG A 245 -15.59 17.56 6.17
N LEU A 246 -15.20 16.39 6.67
CA LEU A 246 -13.89 16.17 7.31
C LEU A 246 -12.75 16.34 6.31
N LEU A 247 -12.88 15.78 5.10
CA LEU A 247 -11.88 15.97 4.04
C LEU A 247 -11.71 17.45 3.72
N LYS A 248 -12.81 18.17 3.49
CA LYS A 248 -12.77 19.61 3.22
C LYS A 248 -12.13 20.40 4.36
N LYS A 249 -12.47 20.08 5.62
CA LYS A 249 -11.89 20.74 6.81
C LYS A 249 -10.37 20.58 6.87
N ASN A 250 -9.87 19.40 6.50
CA ASN A 250 -8.45 19.07 6.51
C ASN A 250 -7.74 19.36 5.17
N ARG A 251 -8.40 20.06 4.23
CA ARG A 251 -7.86 20.38 2.90
C ARG A 251 -7.42 19.15 2.10
N ILE A 252 -8.12 18.04 2.30
CA ILE A 252 -7.93 16.81 1.55
C ILE A 252 -8.89 16.82 0.37
N GLU A 253 -8.36 16.69 -0.85
CA GLU A 253 -9.15 16.66 -2.07
C GLU A 253 -9.51 15.22 -2.47
N MET A 254 -10.53 15.06 -3.32
CA MET A 254 -10.81 13.79 -3.97
C MET A 254 -10.25 13.79 -5.39
N MET A 255 -9.49 12.76 -5.74
CA MET A 255 -9.10 12.51 -7.12
C MET A 255 -10.32 12.17 -7.96
N SER A 256 -10.38 12.76 -9.15
CA SER A 256 -11.38 12.35 -10.14
C SER A 256 -11.04 10.99 -10.75
N PRO A 257 -12.02 10.25 -11.31
CA PRO A 257 -11.75 9.04 -12.06
C PRO A 257 -10.76 9.24 -13.22
N ASP A 258 -10.81 10.40 -13.88
CA ASP A 258 -9.91 10.73 -15.00
C ASP A 258 -8.47 10.97 -14.52
N GLU A 259 -8.30 11.68 -13.40
CA GLU A 259 -6.98 11.88 -12.76
C GLU A 259 -6.34 10.54 -12.38
N LEU A 260 -7.09 9.65 -11.73
CA LEU A 260 -6.62 8.29 -11.40
C LEU A 260 -6.28 7.46 -12.65
N HIS A 261 -7.05 7.62 -13.72
CA HIS A 261 -6.79 6.95 -14.99
C HIS A 261 -5.50 7.43 -15.65
N LEU A 262 -5.24 8.74 -15.61
CA LEU A 262 -4.02 9.35 -16.13
C LEU A 262 -2.80 8.84 -15.36
N ARG A 263 -2.81 8.89 -14.02
CA ARG A 263 -1.72 8.38 -13.18
C ARG A 263 -1.41 6.91 -13.47
N ARG A 264 -2.43 6.08 -13.64
CA ARG A 264 -2.27 4.66 -14.02
C ARG A 264 -1.60 4.48 -15.40
N LYS A 265 -1.81 5.40 -16.34
CA LYS A 265 -1.25 5.35 -17.70
C LYS A 265 0.16 5.91 -17.79
N GLU A 266 0.46 7.02 -17.13
CA GLU A 266 1.78 7.67 -17.15
C GLU A 266 2.88 6.70 -16.73
N GLU A 267 2.63 5.88 -15.72
CA GLU A 267 3.59 4.85 -15.27
C GLU A 267 3.77 3.67 -16.22
N LYS A 268 2.93 3.51 -17.24
CA LYS A 268 3.15 2.49 -18.29
C LYS A 268 4.12 2.98 -19.37
N LEU A 269 4.28 4.30 -19.51
CA LEU A 269 5.08 4.93 -20.57
C LEU A 269 6.52 5.24 -20.12
N SER A 270 6.81 5.18 -18.82
CA SER A 270 8.13 5.40 -18.23
C SER A 270 9.03 4.15 -18.16
N LYS A 271 8.76 3.14 -19.00
CA LYS A 271 9.59 1.94 -19.21
C LYS A 271 10.22 1.95 -20.59
#